data_AF-A0A1A9S9P0-F1
#
_entry.id   AF-A0A1A9S9P0-F1
#
_cell.length_a   1.000
_cell.length_b   1.000
_cell.length_c   1.000
_cell.angle_alpha   90.00
_cell.angle_beta   90.00
_cell.angle_gamma   90.00
#
_symmetry.space_group_name_H-M   'P 1'
#
loop_
_entity.id
_entity.type
_entity.pdbx_description
1 polymer ?
#
loop_
_entity_poly.entity_id
_entity_poly.type
_entity_poly.pdbx_seq_one_letter_code
_entity_poly.pdbx_strand_id
1 'polypeptide(L)'
;MRYVSTRGQTAPKSFSEVLLMGLAPDGGLMLPERYPQVNVATLQHWRGLSYAELAFEIMSLFIDDIPAADLRRLVGNTYTEAVFGTREITPVRTLSDGIKIQALSNGPTLAFKDMAMQFLGHSFEYVLAREGKCLNIIGATSGDTGSAAEYALRGKAGIHVFMLSPHGKMSAFQRAQMYSLADANIHNIAIEGMFDDCQDIVKALQNDAAFKQQYSIGTVNSINWGRIVAQVVYYFAGYFRATESNSEEVSFCVPSGNFGNICAGHIAKQMGLPIRRLMVATNENDVLDEFFRTGRYRPRSAAKTYVTSSPSMDISKASNFERFVFDLLRRGSVQVASLWQQVAAGEGFDLSAELPRIRDTFGFVSGFSRHADRLATIRAIHTSDGEWLDPHTADGMKVARELREAGETVVCLETALAAKFADTISEAAGHEVKPPRPAALAGLENLPQHVIVLPNSAAAVKSLIEQALA
;
A
#
# COMPACT_ATOMS: atom_id res chain seq x y z
N MET A 1 15.49 -17.86 4.37
CA MET A 1 15.02 -16.62 5.01
C MET A 1 13.96 -17.01 6.02
N ARG A 2 14.03 -16.47 7.25
CA ARG A 2 12.98 -16.64 8.25
C ARG A 2 12.45 -15.28 8.67
N TYR A 3 11.21 -15.28 9.14
CA TYR A 3 10.45 -14.09 9.50
C TYR A 3 10.05 -14.13 10.96
N VAL A 4 10.31 -13.04 11.68
CA VAL A 4 10.02 -12.86 13.09
C VAL A 4 8.94 -11.81 13.29
N SER A 5 8.15 -11.96 14.36
CA SER A 5 7.20 -10.93 14.78
C SER A 5 7.94 -9.78 15.46
N THR A 6 7.50 -8.55 15.21
CA THR A 6 7.94 -7.34 15.92
C THR A 6 7.70 -7.39 17.43
N ARG A 7 6.85 -8.32 17.93
CA ARG A 7 6.54 -8.50 19.36
C ARG A 7 7.14 -9.78 19.94
N GLY A 8 7.85 -10.57 19.14
CA GLY A 8 8.74 -11.64 19.57
C GLY A 8 8.10 -12.89 20.18
N GLN A 9 6.76 -12.99 20.26
CA GLN A 9 6.06 -14.14 20.84
C GLN A 9 5.54 -15.12 19.78
N THR A 10 5.95 -14.93 18.52
CA THR A 10 5.64 -15.82 17.40
C THR A 10 6.92 -16.48 16.92
N ALA A 11 6.93 -17.81 16.87
CA ALA A 11 8.08 -18.57 16.35
C ALA A 11 8.39 -18.16 14.90
N PRO A 12 9.67 -18.16 14.48
CA PRO A 12 10.04 -17.74 13.13
C PRO A 12 9.27 -18.53 12.06
N LYS A 13 8.85 -17.86 10.99
CA LYS A 13 8.02 -18.40 9.89
C LYS A 13 8.73 -18.30 8.53
N SER A 14 8.35 -19.17 7.58
CA SER A 14 8.76 -19.08 6.17
C SER A 14 7.99 -17.96 5.46
N PHE A 15 8.40 -17.59 4.24
CA PHE A 15 7.66 -16.57 3.48
C PHE A 15 6.23 -17.02 3.19
N SER A 16 6.02 -18.26 2.74
CA SER A 16 4.69 -18.81 2.42
C SER A 16 3.77 -18.82 3.65
N GLU A 17 4.30 -19.19 4.82
CA GLU A 17 3.54 -19.13 6.07
C GLU A 17 3.14 -17.70 6.44
N VAL A 18 4.06 -16.74 6.32
CA VAL A 18 3.77 -15.32 6.60
C VAL A 18 2.79 -14.72 5.59
N LEU A 19 2.92 -15.10 4.31
CA LEU A 19 2.04 -14.66 3.24
C LEU A 19 0.59 -15.01 3.59
N LEU A 20 0.32 -16.27 3.96
CA LEU A 20 -1.03 -16.73 4.32
C LEU A 20 -1.51 -16.26 5.69
N MET A 21 -0.60 -16.09 6.66
CA MET A 21 -0.94 -15.70 8.02
C MET A 21 -1.40 -14.24 8.14
N GLY A 22 -0.76 -13.32 7.40
CA GLY A 22 -1.01 -11.89 7.53
C GLY A 22 -0.48 -11.30 8.86
N LEU A 23 -1.33 -11.26 9.90
CA LEU A 23 -0.99 -10.75 11.23
C LEU A 23 -0.44 -11.88 12.11
N ALA A 24 0.63 -11.62 12.87
CA ALA A 24 1.17 -12.62 13.78
C ALA A 24 0.18 -12.92 14.93
N PRO A 25 0.14 -14.15 15.49
CA PRO A 25 -0.74 -14.49 16.61
C PRO A 25 -0.56 -13.62 17.86
N ASP A 26 0.64 -13.06 18.07
CA ASP A 26 0.94 -12.12 19.16
C ASP A 26 0.50 -10.66 18.86
N GLY A 27 -0.19 -10.45 17.73
CA GLY A 27 -0.64 -9.16 17.25
C GLY A 27 0.46 -8.28 16.65
N GLY A 28 1.71 -8.76 16.58
CA GLY A 28 2.82 -8.10 15.92
C GLY A 28 2.83 -8.29 14.40
N LEU A 29 3.77 -7.61 13.74
CA LEU A 29 3.96 -7.67 12.30
C LEU A 29 5.18 -8.51 11.94
N MET A 30 5.11 -9.24 10.84
CA MET A 30 6.23 -10.07 10.39
C MET A 30 7.27 -9.23 9.63
N LEU A 31 8.55 -9.45 9.93
CA LEU A 31 9.74 -8.89 9.27
C LEU A 31 10.83 -9.96 9.13
N PRO A 32 11.73 -9.86 8.14
CA PRO A 32 12.83 -10.81 8.00
C PRO A 32 13.82 -10.66 9.15
N GLU A 33 14.38 -11.77 9.62
CA GLU A 33 15.39 -11.79 10.69
C GLU A 33 16.59 -10.89 10.42
N ARG A 34 16.89 -10.62 9.14
CA ARG A 34 17.87 -9.65 8.66
C ARG A 34 17.47 -9.14 7.28
N TYR A 35 17.82 -7.90 6.95
CA TYR A 35 17.69 -7.41 5.58
C TYR A 35 18.84 -7.95 4.72
N PRO A 36 18.56 -8.54 3.55
CA PRO A 36 19.60 -8.96 2.62
C PRO A 36 20.39 -7.74 2.14
N GLN A 37 21.70 -7.91 1.93
CA GLN A 37 22.59 -6.81 1.53
C GLN A 37 22.89 -6.90 0.04
N VAL A 38 22.77 -5.79 -0.66
CA VAL A 38 23.03 -5.63 -2.09
C VAL A 38 24.34 -4.85 -2.23
N ASN A 39 25.36 -5.48 -2.79
CA ASN A 39 26.65 -4.83 -3.00
C ASN A 39 26.67 -4.02 -4.31
N VAL A 40 27.72 -3.22 -4.50
CA VAL A 40 27.90 -2.35 -5.67
C VAL A 40 27.86 -3.12 -6.99
N ALA A 41 28.47 -4.31 -7.06
CA ALA A 41 28.51 -5.11 -8.28
C ALA A 41 27.11 -5.64 -8.66
N THR A 42 26.35 -6.12 -7.66
CA THR A 42 24.95 -6.53 -7.84
C THR A 42 24.09 -5.34 -8.28
N LEU A 43 24.24 -4.19 -7.62
CA LEU A 43 23.51 -2.98 -7.97
C LEU A 43 23.83 -2.51 -9.41
N GLN A 44 25.07 -2.66 -9.86
CA GLN A 44 25.48 -2.34 -11.23
C GLN A 44 24.85 -3.29 -12.25
N HIS A 45 24.80 -4.59 -11.94
CA HIS A 45 24.15 -5.58 -12.78
C HIS A 45 22.64 -5.29 -12.91
N TRP A 46 21.98 -4.96 -11.81
CA TRP A 46 20.53 -4.75 -11.75
C TRP A 46 20.02 -3.52 -12.53
N ARG A 47 20.87 -2.53 -12.79
CA ARG A 47 20.50 -1.30 -13.53
C ARG A 47 19.97 -1.58 -14.94
N GLY A 48 20.41 -2.67 -15.59
CA GLY A 48 20.00 -3.04 -16.94
C GLY A 48 18.80 -3.98 -17.03
N LEU A 49 18.22 -4.40 -15.89
CA LEU A 49 17.14 -5.38 -15.87
C LEU A 49 15.78 -4.76 -16.19
N SER A 50 14.91 -5.54 -16.84
CA SER A 50 13.48 -5.20 -16.90
C SER A 50 12.86 -5.23 -15.50
N TYR A 51 11.68 -4.63 -15.34
CA TYR A 51 11.02 -4.60 -14.02
C TYR A 51 10.75 -6.00 -13.47
N ALA A 52 10.30 -6.94 -14.30
CA ALA A 52 10.03 -8.31 -13.88
C ALA A 52 11.30 -9.08 -13.48
N GLU A 53 12.41 -8.88 -14.20
CA GLU A 53 13.71 -9.46 -13.84
C GLU A 53 14.24 -8.86 -12.54
N LEU A 54 14.17 -7.53 -12.38
CA LEU A 54 14.54 -6.85 -11.14
C LEU A 54 13.67 -7.32 -9.96
N ALA A 55 12.36 -7.50 -10.18
CA ALA A 55 11.46 -8.05 -9.19
C ALA A 55 11.88 -9.47 -8.79
N PHE A 56 12.19 -10.34 -9.77
CA PHE A 56 12.72 -11.67 -9.49
C PHE A 56 13.97 -11.61 -8.61
N GLU A 57 14.98 -10.82 -8.98
CA GLU A 57 16.24 -10.72 -8.26
C GLU A 57 16.05 -10.24 -6.82
N ILE A 58 15.32 -9.14 -6.61
CA ILE A 58 15.08 -8.56 -5.28
C ILE A 58 14.24 -9.50 -4.43
N MET A 59 13.13 -10.04 -4.98
CA MET A 59 12.19 -10.85 -4.21
C MET A 59 12.79 -12.22 -3.86
N SER A 60 13.68 -12.77 -4.69
CA SER A 60 14.42 -14.01 -4.38
C SER A 60 15.30 -13.90 -3.13
N LEU A 61 15.72 -12.69 -2.74
CA LEU A 61 16.45 -12.47 -1.49
C LEU A 61 15.57 -12.64 -0.24
N PHE A 62 14.26 -12.50 -0.39
CA PHE A 62 13.27 -12.61 0.67
C PHE A 62 12.50 -13.95 0.63
N ILE A 63 12.41 -14.57 -0.54
CA ILE A 63 11.56 -15.74 -0.80
C ILE A 63 12.46 -16.92 -1.18
N ASP A 64 12.78 -17.78 -0.21
CA ASP A 64 13.62 -18.97 -0.43
C ASP A 64 12.86 -20.31 -0.35
N ASP A 65 11.55 -20.25 -0.14
CA ASP A 65 10.64 -21.40 -0.04
C ASP A 65 9.71 -21.55 -1.25
N ILE A 66 9.87 -20.69 -2.28
CA ILE A 66 9.27 -20.85 -3.62
C ILE A 66 10.42 -21.14 -4.60
N PRO A 67 10.36 -22.23 -5.39
CA PRO A 67 11.39 -22.52 -6.40
C PRO A 67 11.62 -21.35 -7.36
N ALA A 68 12.88 -21.07 -7.69
CA ALA A 68 13.24 -19.91 -8.52
C ALA A 68 12.51 -19.86 -9.87
N ALA A 69 12.31 -21.00 -10.53
CA ALA A 69 11.56 -21.08 -11.78
C ALA A 69 10.09 -20.65 -11.60
N ASP A 70 9.47 -21.03 -10.49
CA ASP A 70 8.10 -20.63 -10.16
C ASP A 70 8.04 -19.14 -9.81
N LEU A 71 8.95 -18.64 -8.97
CA LEU A 71 8.98 -17.22 -8.62
C LEU A 71 9.16 -16.34 -9.86
N ARG A 72 10.05 -16.73 -10.79
CA ARG A 72 10.25 -16.04 -12.07
C ARG A 72 8.95 -16.01 -12.89
N ARG A 73 8.22 -17.12 -12.95
CA ARG A 73 6.92 -17.19 -13.61
C ARG A 73 5.87 -16.29 -12.93
N LEU A 74 5.80 -16.29 -11.60
CA LEU A 74 4.86 -15.46 -10.84
C LEU A 74 5.10 -13.96 -11.12
N VAL A 75 6.34 -13.48 -11.02
CA VAL A 75 6.64 -12.06 -11.29
C VAL A 75 6.50 -11.71 -12.78
N GLY A 76 6.85 -12.63 -13.69
CA GLY A 76 6.68 -12.44 -15.13
C GLY A 76 5.21 -12.35 -15.55
N ASN A 77 4.32 -13.10 -14.90
CA ASN A 77 2.88 -13.00 -15.12
C ASN A 77 2.27 -11.75 -14.47
N THR A 78 2.86 -11.29 -13.37
CA THR A 78 2.39 -10.11 -12.63
C THR A 78 2.69 -8.82 -13.38
N TYR A 79 3.97 -8.57 -13.69
CA TYR A 79 4.45 -7.27 -14.14
C TYR A 79 4.59 -7.24 -15.66
N THR A 80 3.46 -7.10 -16.35
CA THR A 80 3.39 -7.06 -17.81
C THR A 80 2.89 -5.71 -18.33
N GLU A 81 3.27 -5.37 -19.57
CA GLU A 81 2.73 -4.21 -20.29
C GLU A 81 1.20 -4.28 -20.44
N ALA A 82 0.62 -5.48 -20.57
CA ALA A 82 -0.83 -5.64 -20.67
C ALA A 82 -1.57 -5.26 -19.37
N VAL A 83 -0.96 -5.53 -18.21
CA VAL A 83 -1.56 -5.22 -16.89
C VAL A 83 -1.29 -3.78 -16.46
N PHE A 84 -0.10 -3.26 -16.76
CA PHE A 84 0.36 -1.94 -16.29
C PHE A 84 0.47 -0.88 -17.41
N GLY A 85 -0.02 -1.16 -18.61
CA GLY A 85 -0.06 -0.22 -19.74
C GLY A 85 1.29 0.21 -20.33
N THR A 86 2.42 -0.21 -19.76
CA THR A 86 3.77 0.12 -20.24
C THR A 86 4.77 -0.96 -19.84
N ARG A 87 5.82 -1.19 -20.65
CA ARG A 87 6.91 -2.13 -20.33
C ARG A 87 7.77 -1.70 -19.14
N GLU A 88 7.79 -0.41 -18.84
CA GLU A 88 8.53 0.10 -17.68
C GLU A 88 7.86 -0.28 -16.36
N ILE A 89 6.57 -0.58 -16.39
CA ILE A 89 5.67 -0.78 -15.24
C ILE A 89 5.52 0.50 -14.39
N THR A 90 6.64 1.05 -13.92
CA THR A 90 6.73 2.25 -13.07
C THR A 90 7.68 3.31 -13.64
N PRO A 91 7.34 3.94 -14.78
CA PRO A 91 8.20 4.95 -15.42
C PRO A 91 8.44 6.14 -14.48
N VAL A 92 9.57 6.82 -14.67
CA VAL A 92 9.94 8.04 -13.96
C VAL A 92 10.02 9.18 -14.96
N ARG A 93 9.29 10.26 -14.68
CA ARG A 93 9.33 11.49 -15.48
C ARG A 93 9.90 12.65 -14.67
N THR A 94 10.43 13.66 -15.34
CA THR A 94 11.00 14.86 -14.71
C THR A 94 10.12 16.06 -15.03
N LEU A 95 9.67 16.78 -14.00
CA LEU A 95 8.95 18.04 -14.14
C LEU A 95 9.90 19.19 -14.48
N SER A 96 9.34 20.31 -14.93
CA SER A 96 10.04 21.56 -15.26
C SER A 96 10.88 22.11 -14.12
N ASP A 97 10.49 21.88 -12.86
CA ASP A 97 11.27 22.28 -11.67
C ASP A 97 12.37 21.27 -11.28
N GLY A 98 12.50 20.16 -12.02
CA GLY A 98 13.49 19.12 -11.81
C GLY A 98 13.12 18.05 -10.78
N ILE A 99 12.00 18.16 -10.06
CA ILE A 99 11.47 17.05 -9.26
C ILE A 99 11.01 15.94 -10.22
N LYS A 100 11.29 14.70 -9.85
CA LYS A 100 10.88 13.52 -10.61
C LYS A 100 9.59 12.95 -10.02
N ILE A 101 8.71 12.42 -10.87
CA ILE A 101 7.55 11.65 -10.45
C ILE A 101 7.69 10.22 -10.95
N GLN A 102 7.58 9.24 -10.04
CA GLN A 102 7.49 7.83 -10.37
C GLN A 102 6.02 7.40 -10.46
N ALA A 103 5.56 7.03 -11.65
CA ALA A 103 4.19 6.60 -11.89
C ALA A 103 3.96 5.18 -11.34
N LEU A 104 3.29 5.04 -10.20
CA LEU A 104 2.92 3.72 -9.65
C LEU A 104 1.45 3.38 -9.93
N SER A 105 0.73 4.27 -10.61
CA SER A 105 -0.72 4.20 -10.78
C SER A 105 -1.17 3.66 -12.13
N ASN A 106 -0.30 2.93 -12.84
CA ASN A 106 -0.61 2.42 -14.19
C ASN A 106 -1.32 1.06 -14.20
N GLY A 107 -1.48 0.43 -13.04
CA GLY A 107 -2.13 -0.87 -12.88
C GLY A 107 -3.64 -0.82 -13.14
N PRO A 108 -4.32 -1.98 -13.07
CA PRO A 108 -5.71 -2.13 -13.48
C PRO A 108 -6.70 -1.27 -12.67
N THR A 109 -6.33 -0.84 -11.47
CA THR A 109 -7.20 -0.03 -10.60
C THR A 109 -6.76 1.42 -10.49
N LEU A 110 -5.75 1.82 -11.27
CA LEU A 110 -5.17 3.15 -11.31
C LEU A 110 -4.57 3.63 -9.98
N ALA A 111 -4.01 2.71 -9.19
CA ALA A 111 -3.42 3.02 -7.89
C ALA A 111 -2.20 2.14 -7.58
N PHE A 112 -1.24 2.68 -6.80
CA PHE A 112 0.00 1.98 -6.45
C PHE A 112 -0.21 0.65 -5.71
N LYS A 113 -1.40 0.42 -5.15
CA LYS A 113 -1.75 -0.84 -4.48
C LYS A 113 -1.68 -2.01 -5.46
N ASP A 114 -1.90 -1.77 -6.75
CA ASP A 114 -1.81 -2.78 -7.80
C ASP A 114 -0.42 -3.43 -7.87
N MET A 115 0.65 -2.65 -7.65
CA MET A 115 2.04 -3.13 -7.65
C MET A 115 2.21 -4.33 -6.70
N ALA A 116 1.63 -4.23 -5.50
CA ALA A 116 1.70 -5.30 -4.51
C ALA A 116 0.60 -6.35 -4.71
N MET A 117 -0.63 -5.90 -4.97
CA MET A 117 -1.79 -6.77 -4.97
C MET A 117 -1.75 -7.77 -6.11
N GLN A 118 -1.34 -7.37 -7.31
CA GLN A 118 -1.24 -8.30 -8.46
C GLN A 118 -0.26 -9.45 -8.15
N PHE A 119 0.89 -9.16 -7.54
CA PHE A 119 1.84 -10.20 -7.11
C PHE A 119 1.23 -11.10 -6.03
N LEU A 120 0.52 -10.51 -5.06
CA LEU A 120 -0.16 -11.26 -4.00
C LEU A 120 -1.20 -12.23 -4.56
N GLY A 121 -1.99 -11.80 -5.55
CA GLY A 121 -2.99 -12.66 -6.19
C GLY A 121 -2.40 -13.93 -6.78
N HIS A 122 -1.30 -13.80 -7.53
CA HIS A 122 -0.57 -14.94 -8.08
C HIS A 122 0.09 -15.80 -6.99
N SER A 123 0.67 -15.16 -5.97
CA SER A 123 1.39 -15.87 -4.90
C SER A 123 0.45 -16.63 -3.97
N PHE A 124 -0.72 -16.07 -3.66
CA PHE A 124 -1.74 -16.75 -2.87
C PHE A 124 -2.25 -17.99 -3.58
N GLU A 125 -2.68 -17.85 -4.83
CA GLU A 125 -3.13 -18.98 -5.65
C GLU A 125 -2.08 -20.09 -5.70
N TYR A 126 -0.81 -19.74 -5.92
CA TYR A 126 0.30 -20.69 -5.96
C TYR A 126 0.49 -21.43 -4.62
N VAL A 127 0.60 -20.70 -3.52
CA VAL A 127 0.87 -21.30 -2.19
C VAL A 127 -0.33 -22.13 -1.72
N LEU A 128 -1.55 -21.63 -1.92
CA LEU A 128 -2.78 -22.35 -1.55
C LEU A 128 -2.92 -23.66 -2.34
N ALA A 129 -2.68 -23.63 -3.65
CA ALA A 129 -2.71 -24.83 -4.48
C ALA A 129 -1.66 -25.87 -4.02
N ARG A 130 -0.44 -25.43 -3.70
CA ARG A 130 0.63 -26.31 -3.20
C ARG A 130 0.29 -26.92 -1.84
N GLU A 131 -0.42 -26.20 -0.98
CA GLU A 131 -0.83 -26.67 0.35
C GLU A 131 -2.17 -27.41 0.35
N GLY A 132 -2.88 -27.48 -0.77
CA GLY A 132 -4.22 -28.08 -0.85
C GLY A 132 -5.26 -27.33 0.00
N LYS A 133 -5.15 -25.99 0.07
CA LYS A 133 -5.99 -25.13 0.90
C LYS A 133 -6.80 -24.15 0.05
N CYS A 134 -7.84 -23.59 0.66
CA CYS A 134 -8.60 -22.46 0.12
C CYS A 134 -8.54 -21.27 1.09
N LEU A 135 -8.84 -20.08 0.59
CA LEU A 135 -8.89 -18.85 1.37
C LEU A 135 -10.11 -18.02 1.00
N ASN A 136 -10.95 -17.74 1.98
CA ASN A 136 -12.13 -16.91 1.81
C ASN A 136 -11.87 -15.55 2.45
N ILE A 137 -11.56 -14.55 1.63
CA ILE A 137 -11.12 -13.24 2.07
C ILE A 137 -12.35 -12.41 2.41
N ILE A 138 -12.41 -11.90 3.64
CA ILE A 138 -13.40 -10.91 4.07
C ILE A 138 -12.70 -9.56 4.24
N GLY A 139 -13.27 -8.51 3.64
CA GLY A 139 -12.70 -7.16 3.68
C GLY A 139 -13.77 -6.08 3.76
N ALA A 140 -13.36 -4.88 4.17
CA ALA A 140 -14.18 -3.67 4.12
C ALA A 140 -13.42 -2.59 3.35
N THR A 141 -14.12 -1.81 2.53
CA THR A 141 -13.52 -0.71 1.79
C THR A 141 -14.39 0.54 1.69
N SER A 142 -13.74 1.69 1.52
CA SER A 142 -14.34 2.93 1.05
C SER A 142 -14.14 3.15 -0.46
N GLY A 143 -13.49 2.21 -1.16
CA GLY A 143 -13.30 2.21 -2.61
C GLY A 143 -11.96 1.60 -3.04
N ASP A 144 -10.87 2.36 -2.93
CA ASP A 144 -9.57 2.04 -3.56
C ASP A 144 -8.99 0.68 -3.17
N THR A 145 -9.03 0.36 -1.87
CA THR A 145 -8.42 -0.87 -1.37
C THR A 145 -9.19 -2.11 -1.82
N GLY A 146 -10.53 -2.03 -1.89
CA GLY A 146 -11.36 -3.12 -2.38
C GLY A 146 -11.13 -3.38 -3.85
N SER A 147 -11.10 -2.31 -4.67
CA SER A 147 -10.78 -2.43 -6.11
C SER A 147 -9.46 -3.17 -6.32
N ALA A 148 -8.37 -2.73 -5.69
CA ALA A 148 -7.05 -3.37 -5.88
C ALA A 148 -7.03 -4.83 -5.42
N ALA A 149 -7.79 -5.18 -4.37
CA ALA A 149 -7.91 -6.56 -3.91
C ALA A 149 -8.71 -7.43 -4.88
N GLU A 150 -9.88 -6.98 -5.32
CA GLU A 150 -10.73 -7.73 -6.23
C GLU A 150 -10.05 -7.96 -7.58
N TYR A 151 -9.42 -6.94 -8.19
CA TYR A 151 -8.72 -7.11 -9.46
C TYR A 151 -7.51 -8.04 -9.38
N ALA A 152 -6.88 -8.15 -8.21
CA ALA A 152 -5.77 -9.08 -8.00
C ALA A 152 -6.23 -10.53 -7.80
N LEU A 153 -7.42 -10.71 -7.23
CA LEU A 153 -7.91 -11.99 -6.76
C LEU A 153 -9.03 -12.56 -7.63
N ARG A 154 -9.58 -11.78 -8.56
CA ARG A 154 -10.58 -12.24 -9.52
C ARG A 154 -10.04 -13.41 -10.34
N GLY A 155 -10.88 -14.43 -10.49
CA GLY A 155 -10.55 -15.65 -11.21
C GLY A 155 -9.47 -16.53 -10.58
N LYS A 156 -8.96 -16.22 -9.38
CA LYS A 156 -7.94 -17.03 -8.70
C LYS A 156 -8.53 -18.28 -8.09
N ALA A 157 -7.93 -19.44 -8.41
CA ALA A 157 -8.38 -20.72 -7.91
C ALA A 157 -8.16 -20.84 -6.39
N GLY A 158 -9.12 -21.45 -5.69
CA GLY A 158 -9.07 -21.63 -4.23
C GLY A 158 -9.25 -20.35 -3.43
N ILE A 159 -9.68 -19.24 -4.05
CA ILE A 159 -9.86 -17.95 -3.38
C ILE A 159 -11.23 -17.37 -3.69
N HIS A 160 -11.97 -16.96 -2.66
CA HIS A 160 -13.12 -16.07 -2.80
C HIS A 160 -12.85 -14.74 -2.09
N VAL A 161 -13.44 -13.65 -2.60
CA VAL A 161 -13.36 -12.32 -2.00
C VAL A 161 -14.77 -11.82 -1.69
N PHE A 162 -15.04 -11.60 -0.41
CA PHE A 162 -16.25 -10.98 0.10
C PHE A 162 -15.88 -9.56 0.55
N MET A 163 -16.22 -8.57 -0.27
CA MET A 163 -15.85 -7.17 -0.04
C MET A 163 -17.06 -6.35 0.37
N LEU A 164 -17.01 -5.84 1.61
CA LEU A 164 -18.04 -4.98 2.17
C LEU A 164 -17.75 -3.52 1.83
N SER A 165 -18.77 -2.79 1.41
CA SER A 165 -18.68 -1.35 1.21
C SER A 165 -19.97 -0.67 1.63
N PRO A 166 -19.91 0.59 2.10
CA PRO A 166 -21.10 1.33 2.53
C PRO A 166 -21.99 1.67 1.33
N HIS A 167 -23.26 1.26 1.41
CA HIS A 167 -24.24 1.42 0.34
C HIS A 167 -24.43 2.91 -0.03
N GLY A 168 -24.17 3.23 -1.30
CA GLY A 168 -24.35 4.58 -1.83
C GLY A 168 -23.31 5.62 -1.38
N LYS A 169 -22.20 5.22 -0.75
CA LYS A 169 -21.18 6.17 -0.22
C LYS A 169 -19.85 6.17 -0.99
N MET A 170 -19.64 5.25 -1.93
CA MET A 170 -18.46 5.23 -2.80
C MET A 170 -18.62 6.15 -4.01
N SER A 171 -17.51 6.71 -4.51
CA SER A 171 -17.51 7.44 -5.79
C SER A 171 -17.99 6.55 -6.93
N ALA A 172 -18.56 7.15 -7.98
CA ALA A 172 -19.06 6.39 -9.12
C ALA A 172 -17.98 5.52 -9.78
N PHE A 173 -16.77 6.06 -9.90
CA PHE A 173 -15.65 5.35 -10.51
C PHE A 173 -15.21 4.14 -9.67
N GLN A 174 -14.95 4.32 -8.38
CA GLN A 174 -14.50 3.23 -7.50
C GLN A 174 -15.58 2.14 -7.36
N ARG A 175 -16.85 2.54 -7.24
CA ARG A 175 -17.99 1.62 -7.23
C ARG A 175 -18.02 0.79 -8.51
N ALA A 176 -17.89 1.44 -9.66
CA ALA A 176 -17.92 0.74 -10.94
C ALA A 176 -16.70 -0.17 -11.14
N GLN A 177 -15.52 0.19 -10.63
CA GLN A 177 -14.35 -0.71 -10.65
C GLN A 177 -14.69 -2.05 -9.99
N MET A 178 -15.27 -2.01 -8.78
CA MET A 178 -15.59 -3.21 -8.01
C MET A 178 -16.81 -3.94 -8.57
N TYR A 179 -17.95 -3.25 -8.65
CA TYR A 179 -19.24 -3.88 -8.92
C TYR A 179 -19.39 -4.33 -10.37
N SER A 180 -18.57 -3.86 -11.31
CA SER A 180 -18.61 -4.38 -12.69
C SER A 180 -17.92 -5.73 -12.88
N LEU A 181 -17.23 -6.25 -11.85
CA LEU A 181 -16.59 -7.56 -11.92
C LEU A 181 -17.65 -8.67 -11.92
N ALA A 182 -17.60 -9.51 -12.96
CA ALA A 182 -18.53 -10.64 -13.15
C ALA A 182 -17.91 -11.99 -12.72
N ASP A 183 -16.66 -11.99 -12.25
CA ASP A 183 -15.95 -13.18 -11.81
C ASP A 183 -16.67 -13.84 -10.62
N ALA A 184 -16.99 -15.13 -10.73
CA ALA A 184 -17.80 -15.87 -9.76
C ALA A 184 -17.20 -15.94 -8.34
N ASN A 185 -15.90 -15.69 -8.20
CA ASN A 185 -15.22 -15.68 -6.92
C ASN A 185 -15.19 -14.31 -6.23
N ILE A 186 -15.74 -13.27 -6.87
CA ILE A 186 -15.85 -11.91 -6.33
C ILE A 186 -17.29 -11.65 -5.88
N HIS A 187 -17.43 -11.32 -4.59
CA HIS A 187 -18.70 -11.07 -3.93
C HIS A 187 -18.72 -9.65 -3.37
N ASN A 188 -19.32 -8.74 -4.12
CA ASN A 188 -19.50 -7.35 -3.72
C ASN A 188 -20.75 -7.19 -2.84
N ILE A 189 -20.56 -6.68 -1.62
CA ILE A 189 -21.60 -6.57 -0.59
C ILE A 189 -21.75 -5.10 -0.19
N ALA A 190 -22.88 -4.50 -0.54
CA ALA A 190 -23.24 -3.15 -0.12
C ALA A 190 -23.99 -3.19 1.22
N ILE A 191 -23.36 -2.69 2.28
CA ILE A 191 -23.95 -2.64 3.62
C ILE A 191 -24.75 -1.35 3.81
N GLU A 192 -25.99 -1.48 4.27
CA GLU A 192 -26.82 -0.34 4.71
C GLU A 192 -26.25 0.27 6.00
N GLY A 193 -25.23 1.11 5.85
CA GLY A 193 -24.49 1.72 6.94
C GLY A 193 -23.32 2.57 6.45
N MET A 194 -22.42 2.88 7.37
CA MET A 194 -21.19 3.61 7.13
C MET A 194 -20.01 2.65 6.94
N PHE A 195 -18.85 3.21 6.59
CA PHE A 195 -17.63 2.41 6.43
C PHE A 195 -17.23 1.72 7.75
N ASP A 196 -17.38 2.40 8.88
CA ASP A 196 -17.07 1.84 10.21
C ASP A 196 -17.94 0.61 10.51
N ASP A 197 -19.20 0.62 10.12
CA ASP A 197 -20.10 -0.55 10.25
C ASP A 197 -19.58 -1.75 9.46
N CYS A 198 -19.10 -1.51 8.23
CA CYS A 198 -18.48 -2.56 7.42
C CYS A 198 -17.25 -3.14 8.14
N GLN A 199 -16.41 -2.28 8.74
CA GLN A 199 -15.25 -2.73 9.50
C GLN A 199 -15.63 -3.54 10.74
N ASP A 200 -16.70 -3.15 11.44
CA ASP A 200 -17.17 -3.86 12.62
C ASP A 200 -17.75 -5.23 12.28
N ILE A 201 -18.45 -5.37 11.15
CA ILE A 201 -18.85 -6.68 10.63
C ILE A 201 -17.62 -7.56 10.34
N VAL A 202 -16.61 -7.03 9.63
CA VAL A 202 -15.36 -7.77 9.35
C VAL A 202 -14.70 -8.23 10.66
N LYS A 203 -14.61 -7.35 11.67
CA LYS A 203 -14.05 -7.69 12.99
C LYS A 203 -14.87 -8.79 13.68
N ALA A 204 -16.20 -8.71 13.63
CA ALA A 204 -17.07 -9.71 14.23
C ALA A 204 -16.85 -11.10 13.62
N LEU A 205 -16.75 -11.19 12.29
CA LEU A 205 -16.43 -12.44 11.59
C LEU A 205 -15.01 -12.92 11.91
N GLN A 206 -14.05 -12.00 12.01
CA GLN A 206 -12.67 -12.33 12.37
C GLN A 206 -12.51 -12.79 13.82
N ASN A 207 -13.41 -12.42 14.72
CA ASN A 207 -13.38 -12.86 16.12
C ASN A 207 -14.14 -14.18 16.35
N ASP A 208 -14.89 -14.66 15.37
CA ASP A 208 -15.55 -15.97 15.43
C ASP A 208 -14.57 -17.07 15.00
N ALA A 209 -13.92 -17.70 15.98
CA ALA A 209 -12.92 -18.74 15.72
C ALA A 209 -13.49 -19.96 14.99
N ALA A 210 -14.72 -20.38 15.32
CA ALA A 210 -15.36 -21.55 14.71
C ALA A 210 -15.70 -21.27 13.24
N PHE A 211 -16.31 -20.12 12.96
CA PHE A 211 -16.64 -19.71 11.60
C PHE A 211 -15.39 -19.55 10.72
N LYS A 212 -14.33 -18.93 11.26
CA LYS A 212 -13.06 -18.80 10.53
C LYS A 212 -12.45 -20.15 10.17
N GLN A 213 -12.44 -21.08 11.13
CA GLN A 213 -11.86 -22.40 10.91
C GLN A 213 -12.69 -23.19 9.88
N GLN A 214 -14.01 -23.18 10.00
CA GLN A 214 -14.91 -23.91 9.10
C GLN A 214 -14.81 -23.42 7.66
N TYR A 215 -14.81 -22.10 7.46
CA TYR A 215 -14.84 -21.50 6.11
C TYR A 215 -13.50 -20.92 5.67
N SER A 216 -12.38 -21.25 6.32
CA SER A 216 -11.04 -20.74 5.98
C SER A 216 -11.01 -19.22 5.77
N ILE A 217 -11.65 -18.48 6.68
CA ILE A 217 -11.80 -17.02 6.54
C ILE A 217 -10.47 -16.34 6.85
N GLY A 218 -10.02 -15.51 5.92
CA GLY A 218 -8.82 -14.68 6.05
C GLY A 218 -9.08 -13.21 5.73
N THR A 219 -8.05 -12.38 5.87
CA THR A 219 -8.08 -11.00 5.39
C THR A 219 -6.88 -10.73 4.49
N VAL A 220 -7.04 -9.82 3.54
CA VAL A 220 -5.91 -9.24 2.83
C VAL A 220 -5.83 -7.77 3.20
N ASN A 221 -4.85 -7.43 4.02
CA ASN A 221 -4.73 -6.13 4.65
C ASN A 221 -3.39 -5.45 4.29
N SER A 222 -3.22 -4.20 4.73
CA SER A 222 -2.03 -3.37 4.47
C SER A 222 -0.75 -3.85 5.16
N ILE A 223 -0.86 -4.82 6.06
CA ILE A 223 0.26 -5.30 6.87
C ILE A 223 0.88 -6.59 6.33
N ASN A 224 0.26 -7.24 5.33
CA ASN A 224 0.80 -8.46 4.73
C ASN A 224 2.23 -8.23 4.22
N TRP A 225 3.17 -9.07 4.63
CA TRP A 225 4.59 -8.91 4.31
C TRP A 225 4.87 -8.98 2.80
N GLY A 226 4.16 -9.84 2.05
CA GLY A 226 4.31 -9.92 0.60
C GLY A 226 4.06 -8.59 -0.10
N ARG A 227 3.17 -7.75 0.46
CA ARG A 227 2.93 -6.41 -0.08
C ARG A 227 4.14 -5.51 0.07
N ILE A 228 4.80 -5.55 1.22
CA ILE A 228 5.98 -4.74 1.50
C ILE A 228 7.14 -5.17 0.58
N VAL A 229 7.36 -6.48 0.44
CA VAL A 229 8.41 -7.01 -0.46
C VAL A 229 8.20 -6.58 -1.91
N ALA A 230 6.98 -6.68 -2.44
CA ALA A 230 6.67 -6.22 -3.79
C ALA A 230 6.92 -4.71 -3.96
N GLN A 231 6.67 -3.93 -2.92
CA GLN A 231 6.89 -2.48 -2.92
C GLN A 231 8.37 -2.09 -2.91
N VAL A 232 9.27 -2.90 -2.36
CA VAL A 232 10.73 -2.64 -2.38
C VAL A 232 11.24 -2.50 -3.82
N VAL A 233 10.69 -3.27 -4.74
CA VAL A 233 11.16 -3.35 -6.14
C VAL A 233 11.10 -1.99 -6.85
N TYR A 234 10.03 -1.21 -6.68
CA TYR A 234 9.93 0.08 -7.37
C TYR A 234 10.85 1.15 -6.80
N TYR A 235 11.39 1.01 -5.58
CA TYR A 235 12.43 1.93 -5.10
C TYR A 235 13.73 1.72 -5.86
N PHE A 236 14.14 0.47 -6.09
CA PHE A 236 15.29 0.16 -6.95
C PHE A 236 15.05 0.62 -8.39
N ALA A 237 13.89 0.30 -8.97
CA ALA A 237 13.55 0.72 -10.32
C ALA A 237 13.51 2.25 -10.47
N GLY A 238 12.93 2.94 -9.48
CA GLY A 238 12.85 4.40 -9.43
C GLY A 238 14.23 5.05 -9.32
N TYR A 239 15.09 4.48 -8.47
CA TYR A 239 16.48 4.92 -8.33
C TYR A 239 17.25 4.80 -9.66
N PHE A 240 17.19 3.65 -10.32
CA PHE A 240 17.89 3.43 -11.58
C PHE A 240 17.40 4.35 -12.70
N ARG A 241 16.10 4.66 -12.75
CA ARG A 241 15.52 5.60 -13.72
C ARG A 241 15.77 7.06 -13.37
N ALA A 242 16.07 7.37 -12.12
CA ALA A 242 16.31 8.73 -11.66
C ALA A 242 17.78 9.16 -11.73
N THR A 243 18.72 8.23 -11.93
CA THR A 243 20.17 8.44 -11.87
C THR A 243 20.87 7.91 -13.10
N GLU A 244 22.05 8.44 -13.41
CA GLU A 244 22.90 7.95 -14.51
C GLU A 244 23.88 6.87 -14.00
N SER A 245 24.24 6.93 -12.71
CA SER A 245 25.27 6.10 -12.08
C SER A 245 24.88 5.66 -10.67
N ASN A 246 25.52 4.60 -10.19
CA ASN A 246 25.29 4.07 -8.84
C ASN A 246 25.99 4.87 -7.72
N SER A 247 26.74 5.92 -8.07
CA SER A 247 27.36 6.84 -7.11
C SER A 247 26.47 8.00 -6.70
N GLU A 248 25.37 8.21 -7.42
CA GLU A 248 24.39 9.24 -7.09
C GLU A 248 23.45 8.76 -5.98
N GLU A 249 22.91 9.72 -5.23
CA GLU A 249 21.86 9.46 -4.25
C GLU A 249 20.53 10.07 -4.68
N VAL A 250 19.44 9.43 -4.27
CA VAL A 250 18.07 9.92 -4.51
C VAL A 250 17.32 10.02 -3.19
N SER A 251 16.53 11.08 -3.04
CA SER A 251 15.54 11.18 -1.97
C SER A 251 14.15 10.82 -2.51
N PHE A 252 13.38 10.04 -1.76
CA PHE A 252 12.01 9.68 -2.14
C PHE A 252 11.00 10.42 -1.27
N CYS A 253 10.03 11.07 -1.90
CA CYS A 253 8.88 11.65 -1.20
C CYS A 253 7.65 10.77 -1.40
N VAL A 254 7.01 10.39 -0.29
CA VAL A 254 5.99 9.35 -0.27
C VAL A 254 4.73 9.87 0.42
N PRO A 255 3.62 10.05 -0.32
CA PRO A 255 2.29 10.22 0.27
C PRO A 255 1.97 9.03 1.17
N SER A 256 1.87 9.28 2.47
CA SER A 256 1.97 8.24 3.50
C SER A 256 0.74 8.23 4.40
N GLY A 257 0.01 7.11 4.36
CA GLY A 257 -1.01 6.74 5.34
C GLY A 257 -0.51 5.63 6.28
N ASN A 258 -0.83 4.38 5.94
CA ASN A 258 -0.48 3.19 6.75
C ASN A 258 1.03 2.83 6.82
N PHE A 259 1.92 3.71 6.36
CA PHE A 259 3.38 3.56 6.40
C PHE A 259 3.99 2.39 5.58
N GLY A 260 3.20 1.59 4.87
CA GLY A 260 3.69 0.42 4.13
C GLY A 260 4.64 0.79 2.98
N ASN A 261 4.26 1.78 2.18
CA ASN A 261 5.03 2.25 1.03
C ASN A 261 6.42 2.74 1.46
N ILE A 262 6.48 3.73 2.36
CA ILE A 262 7.77 4.26 2.82
C ILE A 262 8.56 3.27 3.69
N CYS A 263 7.91 2.30 4.34
CA CYS A 263 8.60 1.17 4.98
C CYS A 263 9.35 0.32 3.96
N ALA A 264 8.81 0.08 2.77
CA ALA A 264 9.55 -0.56 1.69
C ALA A 264 10.74 0.29 1.21
N GLY A 265 10.62 1.62 1.19
CA GLY A 265 11.74 2.52 0.90
C GLY A 265 12.85 2.45 1.96
N HIS A 266 12.47 2.38 3.24
CA HIS A 266 13.38 2.12 4.34
C HIS A 266 14.09 0.78 4.18
N ILE A 267 13.36 -0.28 3.84
CA ILE A 267 13.95 -1.60 3.60
C ILE A 267 14.95 -1.54 2.43
N ALA A 268 14.58 -0.90 1.31
CA ALA A 268 15.49 -0.72 0.17
C ALA A 268 16.79 0.01 0.58
N LYS A 269 16.68 1.07 1.39
CA LYS A 269 17.84 1.76 1.97
C LYS A 269 18.68 0.84 2.85
N GLN A 270 18.04 0.07 3.74
CA GLN A 270 18.73 -0.91 4.60
C GLN A 270 19.36 -2.08 3.84
N MET A 271 18.91 -2.34 2.60
CA MET A 271 19.53 -3.30 1.69
C MET A 271 20.79 -2.76 1.00
N GLY A 272 21.05 -1.45 1.07
CA GLY A 272 22.21 -0.81 0.44
C GLY A 272 21.89 0.05 -0.80
N LEU A 273 20.61 0.31 -1.10
CA LEU A 273 20.25 1.25 -2.16
C LEU A 273 20.65 2.69 -1.74
N PRO A 274 21.35 3.48 -2.58
CA PRO A 274 21.78 4.86 -2.26
C PRO A 274 20.62 5.87 -2.14
N ILE A 275 19.83 5.72 -1.07
CA ILE A 275 18.74 6.63 -0.72
C ILE A 275 19.25 7.64 0.32
N ARG A 276 19.28 8.93 -0.06
CA ARG A 276 19.66 10.02 0.84
C ARG A 276 18.58 10.22 1.91
N ARG A 277 17.38 10.66 1.53
CA ARG A 277 16.26 10.90 2.45
C ARG A 277 14.98 10.16 2.06
N LEU A 278 14.20 9.80 3.08
CA LEU A 278 12.84 9.28 2.96
C LEU A 278 11.90 10.33 3.54
N MET A 279 11.19 11.05 2.66
CA MET A 279 10.29 12.13 3.04
C MET A 279 8.87 11.59 3.20
N VAL A 280 8.34 11.65 4.42
CA VAL A 280 6.97 11.28 4.76
C VAL A 280 6.07 12.48 4.50
N ALA A 281 5.19 12.38 3.50
CA ALA A 281 4.16 13.39 3.25
C ALA A 281 2.82 12.93 3.81
N THR A 282 2.28 13.66 4.79
CA THR A 282 0.92 13.40 5.33
C THR A 282 -0.06 14.45 4.88
N ASN A 283 -1.35 14.15 5.01
CA ASN A 283 -2.41 15.15 4.93
C ASN A 283 -2.67 15.75 6.32
N GLU A 284 -3.86 16.28 6.56
CA GLU A 284 -4.30 16.84 7.85
C GLU A 284 -4.31 15.83 9.01
N ASN A 285 -4.24 14.53 8.70
CA ASN A 285 -4.01 13.45 9.65
C ASN A 285 -2.50 13.24 9.83
N ASP A 286 -1.91 14.08 10.67
CA ASP A 286 -0.49 14.35 10.80
C ASP A 286 0.25 13.51 11.85
N VAL A 287 -0.31 12.38 12.32
CA VAL A 287 0.29 11.57 13.39
C VAL A 287 1.73 11.11 13.07
N LEU A 288 2.02 10.87 11.79
CA LEU A 288 3.37 10.53 11.35
C LEU A 288 4.27 11.77 11.31
N ASP A 289 3.78 12.91 10.83
CA ASP A 289 4.55 14.16 10.85
C ASP A 289 4.91 14.56 12.28
N GLU A 290 3.96 14.50 13.22
CA GLU A 290 4.21 14.74 14.65
C GLU A 290 5.34 13.83 15.18
N PHE A 291 5.31 12.53 14.83
CA PHE A 291 6.35 11.59 15.23
C PHE A 291 7.71 11.94 14.65
N PHE A 292 7.84 12.16 13.34
CA PHE A 292 9.14 12.44 12.72
C PHE A 292 9.72 13.79 13.15
N ARG A 293 8.87 14.74 13.55
CA ARG A 293 9.29 16.06 14.04
C ARG A 293 9.66 16.05 15.52
N THR A 294 8.93 15.30 16.36
CA THR A 294 9.02 15.38 17.83
C THR A 294 9.41 14.09 18.55
N GLY A 295 9.35 12.95 17.88
CA GLY A 295 9.49 11.61 18.46
C GLY A 295 8.23 11.09 19.14
N ARG A 296 7.15 11.88 19.22
CA ARG A 296 5.91 11.48 19.89
C ARG A 296 4.94 10.83 18.92
N TYR A 297 4.41 9.67 19.30
CA TYR A 297 3.39 8.98 18.52
C TYR A 297 2.11 8.87 19.34
N ARG A 298 1.08 9.62 18.94
CA ARG A 298 -0.23 9.65 19.61
C ARG A 298 -1.36 9.52 18.58
N PRO A 299 -1.73 8.30 18.20
CA PRO A 299 -2.88 8.06 17.33
C PRO A 299 -4.15 8.71 17.87
N ARG A 300 -4.90 9.34 16.98
CA ARG A 300 -6.24 9.85 17.31
C ARG A 300 -7.24 8.69 17.31
N SER A 301 -8.42 8.89 17.89
CA SER A 301 -9.52 7.95 17.67
C SER A 301 -10.06 8.10 16.24
N ALA A 302 -10.75 7.07 15.73
CA ALA A 302 -11.40 7.13 14.41
C ALA A 302 -12.34 8.36 14.29
N ALA A 303 -13.13 8.62 15.33
CA ALA A 303 -14.01 9.80 15.42
C ALA A 303 -13.30 11.18 15.37
N LYS A 304 -11.98 11.21 15.55
CA LYS A 304 -11.13 12.42 15.49
C LYS A 304 -10.20 12.44 14.26
N THR A 305 -10.41 11.52 13.33
CA THR A 305 -9.70 11.48 12.04
C THR A 305 -10.43 12.39 11.06
N TYR A 306 -9.70 13.30 10.42
CA TYR A 306 -10.29 14.20 9.44
C TYR A 306 -10.57 13.46 8.14
N VAL A 307 -11.73 13.72 7.55
CA VAL A 307 -12.01 13.35 6.16
C VAL A 307 -11.40 14.43 5.28
N THR A 308 -10.47 14.04 4.41
CA THR A 308 -9.71 14.95 3.56
C THR A 308 -9.97 14.65 2.08
N SER A 309 -9.46 15.51 1.18
CA SER A 309 -9.50 15.21 -0.25
C SER A 309 -8.49 14.15 -0.70
N SER A 310 -7.71 13.60 0.23
CA SER A 310 -6.74 12.52 0.02
C SER A 310 -7.11 11.27 0.84
N PRO A 311 -8.30 10.69 0.67
CA PRO A 311 -8.92 9.79 1.66
C PRO A 311 -8.16 8.48 1.94
N SER A 312 -7.40 7.95 0.97
CA SER A 312 -6.51 6.79 1.19
C SER A 312 -5.41 7.03 2.26
N MET A 313 -5.18 8.27 2.68
CA MET A 313 -4.23 8.67 3.73
C MET A 313 -4.90 9.08 5.04
N ASP A 314 -6.24 9.08 5.11
CA ASP A 314 -7.01 9.45 6.31
C ASP A 314 -6.97 8.34 7.36
N ILE A 315 -5.83 8.24 8.03
CA ILE A 315 -5.54 7.19 9.00
C ILE A 315 -5.23 7.79 10.36
N SER A 316 -5.78 7.17 11.40
CA SER A 316 -5.50 7.53 12.78
C SER A 316 -4.25 6.86 13.34
N LYS A 317 -4.05 5.59 12.96
CA LYS A 317 -2.96 4.73 13.41
C LYS A 317 -2.27 4.12 12.18
N ALA A 318 -1.00 4.43 12.00
CA ALA A 318 -0.22 3.89 10.89
C ALA A 318 0.18 2.44 11.17
N SER A 319 -0.45 1.49 10.46
CA SER A 319 -0.29 0.06 10.77
C SER A 319 1.17 -0.43 10.64
N ASN A 320 1.85 -0.10 9.54
CA ASN A 320 3.22 -0.56 9.28
C ASN A 320 4.30 0.24 10.01
N PHE A 321 3.93 1.30 10.73
CA PHE A 321 4.87 2.08 11.51
C PHE A 321 5.55 1.22 12.60
N GLU A 322 4.87 0.18 13.08
CA GLU A 322 5.43 -0.83 13.99
C GLU A 322 6.72 -1.48 13.46
N ARG A 323 6.80 -1.72 12.14
CA ARG A 323 7.99 -2.31 11.52
C ARG A 323 9.19 -1.38 11.61
N PHE A 324 8.98 -0.08 11.40
CA PHE A 324 10.07 0.89 11.53
C PHE A 324 10.46 1.09 12.99
N VAL A 325 9.51 1.19 13.92
CA VAL A 325 9.83 1.32 15.35
C VAL A 325 10.61 0.10 15.86
N PHE A 326 10.32 -1.09 15.33
CA PHE A 326 11.12 -2.28 15.62
C PHE A 326 12.60 -2.12 15.21
N ASP A 327 12.89 -1.67 13.98
CA ASP A 327 14.26 -1.40 13.56
C ASP A 327 14.91 -0.23 14.35
N LEU A 328 14.12 0.82 14.62
CA LEU A 328 14.53 1.98 15.41
C LEU A 328 14.98 1.54 16.81
N LEU A 329 14.24 0.62 17.44
CA LEU A 329 14.57 0.07 18.75
C LEU A 329 15.53 -1.12 18.67
N ARG A 330 16.33 -1.21 17.60
CA ARG A 330 17.37 -2.25 17.42
C ARG A 330 16.78 -3.66 17.51
N ARG A 331 15.57 -3.84 16.99
CA ARG A 331 14.81 -5.10 16.97
C ARG A 331 14.42 -5.59 18.38
N GLY A 332 14.25 -4.66 19.32
CA GLY A 332 13.80 -4.91 20.69
C GLY A 332 12.31 -5.25 20.78
N SER A 333 11.97 -6.53 20.66
CA SER A 333 10.57 -7.02 20.65
C SER A 333 9.79 -6.68 21.94
N VAL A 334 10.44 -6.76 23.10
CA VAL A 334 9.82 -6.46 24.40
C VAL A 334 9.46 -4.97 24.49
N GLN A 335 10.35 -4.09 24.04
CA GLN A 335 10.08 -2.65 23.99
C GLN A 335 8.93 -2.34 23.04
N VAL A 336 8.92 -2.90 21.83
CA VAL A 336 7.83 -2.69 20.87
C VAL A 336 6.49 -3.16 21.44
N ALA A 337 6.44 -4.35 22.04
CA ALA A 337 5.22 -4.85 22.68
C ALA A 337 4.70 -3.88 23.76
N SER A 338 5.59 -3.35 24.61
CA SER A 338 5.21 -2.37 25.65
C SER A 338 4.68 -1.05 25.05
N LEU A 339 5.34 -0.52 24.02
CA LEU A 339 4.88 0.70 23.35
C LEU A 339 3.50 0.52 22.70
N TRP A 340 3.22 -0.65 22.12
CA TRP A 340 1.93 -0.94 21.51
C TRP A 340 0.82 -1.20 22.53
N GLN A 341 1.15 -1.65 23.74
CA GLN A 341 0.22 -1.67 24.87
C GLN A 341 -0.18 -0.25 25.30
N GLN A 342 0.77 0.69 25.39
CA GLN A 342 0.48 2.10 25.69
C GLN A 342 -0.42 2.75 24.61
N VAL A 343 -0.15 2.46 23.32
CA VAL A 343 -1.03 2.89 22.22
C VAL A 343 -2.44 2.30 22.36
N ALA A 344 -2.56 1.01 22.72
CA ALA A 344 -3.85 0.38 22.93
C ALA A 344 -4.62 0.96 24.13
N ALA A 345 -3.91 1.44 25.16
CA ALA A 345 -4.47 2.17 26.29
C ALA A 345 -4.82 3.64 25.99
N GLY A 346 -4.48 4.14 24.80
CA GLY A 346 -4.76 5.52 24.37
C GLY A 346 -3.72 6.55 24.81
N GLU A 347 -2.58 6.13 25.36
CA GLU A 347 -1.53 7.03 25.89
C GLU A 347 -0.55 7.49 24.80
N GLY A 348 -0.30 6.63 23.81
CA GLY A 348 0.79 6.83 22.83
C GLY A 348 2.17 6.62 23.46
N PHE A 349 3.23 7.14 22.85
CA PHE A 349 4.59 7.07 23.40
C PHE A 349 5.49 8.23 22.93
N ASP A 350 6.65 8.38 23.56
CA ASP A 350 7.68 9.38 23.25
C ASP A 350 9.04 8.69 23.01
N LEU A 351 9.56 8.84 21.79
CA LEU A 351 10.89 8.39 21.36
C LEU A 351 11.75 9.58 20.88
N SER A 352 11.56 10.76 21.47
CA SER A 352 12.35 11.97 21.15
C SER A 352 13.87 11.75 21.24
N ALA A 353 14.32 10.89 22.15
CA ALA A 353 15.73 10.51 22.28
C ALA A 353 16.30 9.79 21.03
N GLU A 354 15.46 9.18 20.21
CA GLU A 354 15.87 8.47 18.99
C GLU A 354 15.80 9.37 17.74
N LEU A 355 15.38 10.65 17.85
CA LEU A 355 15.32 11.58 16.71
C LEU A 355 16.63 11.74 15.92
N PRO A 356 17.83 11.82 16.55
CA PRO A 356 19.08 11.85 15.79
C PRO A 356 19.24 10.61 14.92
N ARG A 357 18.90 9.43 15.43
CA ARG A 357 19.00 8.19 14.65
C ARG A 357 17.97 8.14 13.52
N ILE A 358 16.75 8.61 13.76
CA ILE A 358 15.71 8.74 12.72
C ILE A 358 16.21 9.59 11.54
N ARG A 359 16.86 10.72 11.83
CA ARG A 359 17.34 11.66 10.81
C ARG A 359 18.66 11.23 10.18
N ASP A 360 19.67 10.97 11.00
CA ASP A 360 21.05 10.84 10.52
C ASP A 360 21.35 9.42 10.02
N THR A 361 20.73 8.40 10.62
CA THR A 361 20.93 7.00 10.20
C THR A 361 19.91 6.56 9.16
N PHE A 362 18.62 6.81 9.43
CA PHE A 362 17.56 6.34 8.53
C PHE A 362 17.20 7.36 7.45
N GLY A 363 17.54 8.64 7.60
CA GLY A 363 17.27 9.68 6.61
C GLY A 363 15.80 10.11 6.55
N PHE A 364 15.02 9.87 7.61
CA PHE A 364 13.62 10.26 7.59
C PHE A 364 13.43 11.75 7.91
N VAL A 365 12.61 12.40 7.09
CA VAL A 365 12.07 13.74 7.30
C VAL A 365 10.58 13.72 6.97
N SER A 366 9.82 14.72 7.42
CA SER A 366 8.38 14.76 7.19
C SER A 366 7.87 16.17 6.92
N GLY A 367 6.70 16.23 6.31
CA GLY A 367 5.86 17.40 6.24
C GLY A 367 4.41 16.99 6.04
N PHE A 368 3.51 17.96 6.16
CA PHE A 368 2.09 17.76 5.93
C PHE A 368 1.54 18.76 4.92
N SER A 369 0.37 18.46 4.36
CA SER A 369 -0.35 19.34 3.45
C SER A 369 -1.82 19.46 3.86
N ARG A 370 -2.41 20.62 3.60
CA ARG A 370 -3.85 20.88 3.75
C ARG A 370 -4.54 20.83 2.39
N HIS A 371 -5.87 20.72 2.41
CA HIS A 371 -6.69 20.73 1.21
C HIS A 371 -6.38 21.91 0.25
N ALA A 372 -6.26 23.12 0.78
CA ALA A 372 -5.89 24.29 -0.02
C ALA A 372 -4.51 24.15 -0.68
N ASP A 373 -3.54 23.53 0.01
CA ASP A 373 -2.19 23.29 -0.52
C ASP A 373 -2.24 22.27 -1.66
N ARG A 374 -3.04 21.21 -1.53
CA ARG A 374 -3.27 20.22 -2.60
C ARG A 374 -3.86 20.88 -3.84
N LEU A 375 -4.94 21.65 -3.69
CA LEU A 375 -5.57 22.35 -4.82
C LEU A 375 -4.59 23.31 -5.51
N ALA A 376 -3.80 24.06 -4.73
CA ALA A 376 -2.78 24.96 -5.27
C ALA A 376 -1.68 24.19 -6.01
N THR A 377 -1.23 23.07 -5.46
CA THR A 377 -0.19 22.22 -6.06
C THR A 377 -0.65 21.59 -7.37
N ILE A 378 -1.89 21.08 -7.42
CA ILE A 378 -2.51 20.53 -8.63
C ILE A 378 -2.58 21.61 -9.72
N ARG A 379 -3.09 22.80 -9.40
CA ARG A 379 -3.15 23.93 -10.35
C ARG A 379 -1.77 24.34 -10.86
N ALA A 380 -0.80 24.46 -9.97
CA ALA A 380 0.55 24.89 -10.31
C ALA A 380 1.19 23.92 -11.29
N ILE A 381 1.12 22.61 -11.02
CA ILE A 381 1.71 21.58 -11.88
C ILE A 381 0.98 21.47 -13.21
N HIS A 382 -0.34 21.60 -13.23
CA HIS A 382 -1.06 21.65 -14.50
C HIS A 382 -0.64 22.86 -15.35
N THR A 383 -0.43 24.01 -14.71
CA THR A 383 -0.02 25.24 -15.41
C THR A 383 1.40 25.15 -15.95
N SER A 384 2.34 24.58 -15.18
CA SER A 384 3.76 24.52 -15.57
C SER A 384 4.08 23.35 -16.50
N ASP A 385 3.44 22.19 -16.28
CA ASP A 385 3.82 20.91 -16.90
C ASP A 385 2.68 20.29 -17.71
N GLY A 386 1.47 20.85 -17.69
CA GLY A 386 0.30 20.32 -18.41
C GLY A 386 -0.30 19.06 -17.77
N GLU A 387 0.18 18.65 -16.59
CA GLU A 387 -0.21 17.40 -15.94
C GLU A 387 -1.28 17.58 -14.86
N TRP A 388 -2.18 16.60 -14.74
CA TRP A 388 -3.12 16.52 -13.62
C TRP A 388 -2.61 15.51 -12.60
N LEU A 389 -2.33 15.99 -11.38
CA LEU A 389 -2.02 15.12 -10.25
C LEU A 389 -3.26 14.82 -9.44
N ASP A 390 -3.35 13.60 -8.95
CA ASP A 390 -4.31 13.26 -7.91
C ASP A 390 -3.96 13.99 -6.58
N PRO A 391 -4.91 14.11 -5.64
CA PRO A 391 -4.67 14.82 -4.38
C PRO A 391 -3.57 14.19 -3.50
N HIS A 392 -3.38 12.88 -3.57
CA HIS A 392 -2.33 12.18 -2.79
C HIS A 392 -0.93 12.53 -3.29
N THR A 393 -0.73 12.49 -4.59
CA THR A 393 0.52 12.88 -5.24
C THR A 393 0.76 14.37 -5.05
N ALA A 394 -0.29 15.19 -5.00
CA ALA A 394 -0.19 16.60 -4.63
C ALA A 394 0.31 16.81 -3.19
N ASP A 395 -0.11 15.99 -2.21
CA ASP A 395 0.48 16.02 -0.85
C ASP A 395 2.00 15.79 -0.91
N GLY A 396 2.40 14.75 -1.64
CA GLY A 396 3.82 14.41 -1.86
C GLY A 396 4.59 15.54 -2.52
N MET A 397 4.07 16.10 -3.62
CA MET A 397 4.73 17.17 -4.36
C MET A 397 4.88 18.45 -3.54
N LYS A 398 3.87 18.80 -2.74
CA LYS A 398 3.93 19.94 -1.81
C LYS A 398 5.08 19.77 -0.82
N VAL A 399 5.11 18.64 -0.12
CA VAL A 399 6.14 18.35 0.89
C VAL A 399 7.52 18.22 0.25
N ALA A 400 7.62 17.57 -0.92
CA ALA A 400 8.86 17.46 -1.67
C ALA A 400 9.45 18.84 -1.99
N ARG A 401 8.64 19.78 -2.49
CA ARG A 401 9.08 21.14 -2.82
C ARG A 401 9.55 21.92 -1.59
N GLU A 402 8.89 21.76 -0.45
CA GLU A 402 9.27 22.44 0.79
C GLU A 402 10.56 21.89 1.40
N LEU A 403 10.77 20.58 1.33
CA LEU A 403 11.91 19.92 1.97
C LEU A 403 13.13 19.79 1.05
N ARG A 404 12.97 19.94 -0.27
CA ARG A 404 14.05 19.74 -1.24
C ARG A 404 15.22 20.68 -0.96
N GLU A 405 16.40 20.09 -0.88
CA GLU A 405 17.65 20.82 -0.71
C GLU A 405 18.27 21.17 -2.08
N ALA A 406 19.13 22.19 -2.12
CA ALA A 406 19.80 22.59 -3.36
C ALA A 406 20.64 21.43 -3.94
N GLY A 407 20.44 21.15 -5.24
CA GLY A 407 21.12 20.05 -5.93
C GLY A 407 20.60 18.65 -5.60
N GLU A 408 19.55 18.52 -4.78
CA GLU A 408 18.99 17.23 -4.42
C GLU A 408 18.05 16.69 -5.51
N THR A 409 18.29 15.43 -5.90
CA THR A 409 17.38 14.64 -6.73
C THR A 409 16.26 14.07 -5.87
N VAL A 410 15.04 14.51 -6.11
CA VAL A 410 13.84 14.05 -5.40
C VAL A 410 12.92 13.30 -6.36
N VAL A 411 12.51 12.10 -5.99
CA VAL A 411 11.48 11.29 -6.67
C VAL A 411 10.23 11.25 -5.80
N CYS A 412 9.16 11.91 -6.24
CA CYS A 412 7.85 11.82 -5.63
C CYS A 412 7.09 10.61 -6.18
N LEU A 413 6.44 9.85 -5.32
CA LEU A 413 5.66 8.68 -5.74
C LEU A 413 4.22 9.10 -6.12
N GLU A 414 3.83 8.82 -7.36
CA GLU A 414 2.44 8.96 -7.80
C GLU A 414 1.64 7.76 -7.34
N THR A 415 0.71 7.98 -6.41
CA THR A 415 0.03 6.87 -5.72
C THR A 415 -1.34 6.51 -6.28
N ALA A 416 -1.97 7.41 -7.03
CA ALA A 416 -3.11 7.12 -7.88
C ALA A 416 -3.15 8.10 -9.07
N LEU A 417 -3.93 7.72 -10.08
CA LEU A 417 -4.14 8.57 -11.26
C LEU A 417 -5.25 9.59 -10.96
N ALA A 418 -5.10 10.82 -11.46
CA ALA A 418 -6.08 11.90 -11.29
C ALA A 418 -7.53 11.50 -11.67
N ALA A 419 -7.69 10.58 -12.63
CA ALA A 419 -8.98 10.00 -13.03
C ALA A 419 -9.80 9.44 -11.85
N LYS A 420 -9.15 8.98 -10.78
CA LYS A 420 -9.80 8.44 -9.58
C LYS A 420 -10.45 9.51 -8.69
N PHE A 421 -9.99 10.75 -8.79
CA PHE A 421 -10.37 11.85 -7.90
C PHE A 421 -10.86 13.07 -8.69
N ALA A 422 -11.68 12.83 -9.72
CA ALA A 422 -12.14 13.83 -10.67
C ALA A 422 -12.80 15.06 -10.02
N ASP A 423 -13.49 14.89 -8.88
CA ASP A 423 -14.13 16.00 -8.17
C ASP A 423 -13.09 16.99 -7.62
N THR A 424 -12.01 16.50 -7.03
CA THR A 424 -10.91 17.35 -6.53
C THR A 424 -10.13 18.00 -7.68
N ILE A 425 -9.98 17.30 -8.81
CA ILE A 425 -9.39 17.91 -10.02
C ILE A 425 -10.28 19.04 -10.55
N SER A 426 -11.60 18.81 -10.61
CA SER A 426 -12.56 19.80 -11.05
C SER A 426 -12.51 21.04 -10.15
N GLU A 427 -12.48 20.85 -8.84
CA GLU A 427 -12.32 21.94 -7.85
C GLU A 427 -11.01 22.70 -8.03
N ALA A 428 -9.89 22.00 -8.27
CA ALA A 428 -8.61 22.64 -8.52
C ALA A 428 -8.65 23.48 -9.81
N ALA A 429 -9.25 22.97 -10.87
CA ALA A 429 -9.21 23.52 -12.23
C ALA A 429 -10.22 24.65 -12.54
N GLY A 430 -11.20 24.90 -11.66
CA GLY A 430 -12.23 25.93 -11.87
C GLY A 430 -13.62 25.40 -12.29
N HIS A 431 -13.95 24.17 -11.90
CA HIS A 431 -15.17 23.41 -12.25
C HIS A 431 -15.29 23.12 -13.77
N GLU A 432 -15.92 22.01 -14.14
CA GLU A 432 -16.07 21.47 -15.53
C GLU A 432 -14.89 20.69 -16.13
N VAL A 433 -13.66 20.82 -15.62
CA VAL A 433 -12.52 20.03 -16.14
C VAL A 433 -12.54 18.60 -15.61
N LYS A 434 -12.59 17.61 -16.52
CA LYS A 434 -12.43 16.20 -16.18
C LYS A 434 -11.01 15.74 -16.51
N PRO A 435 -10.28 15.10 -15.57
CA PRO A 435 -8.97 14.53 -15.88
C PRO A 435 -9.08 13.45 -16.96
N PRO A 436 -8.04 13.28 -17.80
CA PRO A 436 -8.01 12.19 -18.76
C PRO A 436 -8.07 10.84 -18.03
N ARG A 437 -8.74 9.86 -18.66
CA ARG A 437 -8.78 8.48 -18.18
C ARG A 437 -8.24 7.53 -19.24
N PRO A 438 -7.65 6.38 -18.84
CA PRO A 438 -7.23 5.36 -19.78
C PRO A 438 -8.41 4.87 -20.63
N ALA A 439 -8.17 4.65 -21.93
CA ALA A 439 -9.20 4.26 -22.89
C ALA A 439 -9.91 2.94 -22.49
N ALA A 440 -9.17 2.00 -21.88
CA ALA A 440 -9.71 0.73 -21.40
C ALA A 440 -10.79 0.88 -20.30
N LEU A 441 -10.89 2.06 -19.66
CA LEU A 441 -11.87 2.36 -18.61
C LEU A 441 -12.96 3.34 -19.08
N ALA A 442 -13.04 3.60 -20.38
CA ALA A 442 -14.15 4.36 -20.96
C ALA A 442 -15.45 3.55 -20.81
N GLY A 443 -16.49 4.20 -20.26
CA GLY A 443 -17.80 3.55 -20.06
C GLY A 443 -17.85 2.55 -18.89
N LEU A 444 -16.83 2.48 -18.04
CA LEU A 444 -16.79 1.60 -16.86
C LEU A 444 -18.06 1.73 -16.00
N GLU A 445 -18.52 2.95 -15.78
CA GLU A 445 -19.72 3.26 -14.99
C GLU A 445 -21.04 2.78 -15.62
N ASN A 446 -21.01 2.41 -16.91
CA ASN A 446 -22.17 1.91 -17.64
C ASN A 446 -22.24 0.36 -17.67
N LEU A 447 -21.21 -0.33 -17.17
CA LEU A 447 -21.22 -1.79 -17.11
C LEU A 447 -22.25 -2.30 -16.09
N PRO A 448 -22.84 -3.49 -16.32
CA PRO A 448 -23.71 -4.14 -15.34
C PRO A 448 -23.04 -4.21 -13.97
N GLN A 449 -23.80 -3.91 -12.92
CA GLN A 449 -23.31 -3.90 -11.54
C GLN A 449 -23.78 -5.17 -10.82
N HIS A 450 -22.83 -5.98 -10.36
CA HIS A 450 -22.99 -7.21 -9.60
C HIS A 450 -22.74 -6.91 -8.12
N VAL A 451 -23.80 -6.66 -7.36
CA VAL A 451 -23.72 -6.32 -5.93
C VAL A 451 -24.94 -6.82 -5.18
N ILE A 452 -24.73 -7.27 -3.94
CA ILE A 452 -25.80 -7.67 -3.02
C ILE A 452 -25.90 -6.61 -1.93
N VAL A 453 -27.10 -6.04 -1.74
CA VAL A 453 -27.36 -5.11 -0.63
C VAL A 453 -27.79 -5.91 0.60
N LEU A 454 -27.13 -5.69 1.74
CA LEU A 454 -27.46 -6.33 3.01
C LEU A 454 -27.64 -5.29 4.12
N PRO A 455 -28.48 -5.58 5.14
CA PRO A 455 -28.54 -4.75 6.34
C PRO A 455 -27.19 -4.79 7.09
N ASN A 456 -26.96 -3.81 7.96
CA ASN A 456 -25.81 -3.81 8.89
C ASN A 456 -25.91 -4.97 9.91
N SER A 457 -25.54 -6.17 9.47
CA SER A 457 -25.69 -7.41 10.23
C SER A 457 -24.61 -8.43 9.87
N ALA A 458 -23.77 -8.74 10.85
CA ALA A 458 -22.77 -9.80 10.72
C ALA A 458 -23.40 -11.17 10.42
N ALA A 459 -24.60 -11.44 10.94
CA ALA A 459 -25.32 -12.69 10.68
C ALA A 459 -25.78 -12.79 9.20
N ALA A 460 -26.25 -11.69 8.61
CA ALA A 460 -26.63 -11.66 7.20
C ALA A 460 -25.43 -11.92 6.29
N VAL A 461 -24.28 -11.31 6.60
CA VAL A 461 -23.02 -11.53 5.85
C VAL A 461 -22.53 -12.97 5.99
N LYS A 462 -22.59 -13.57 7.19
CA LYS A 462 -22.28 -15.00 7.36
C LYS A 462 -23.16 -15.87 6.48
N SER A 463 -24.48 -15.67 6.51
CA SER A 463 -25.41 -16.49 5.72
C SER A 463 -25.13 -16.39 4.22
N LEU A 464 -24.75 -15.21 3.71
CA LEU A 464 -24.33 -15.05 2.32
C LEU A 464 -23.05 -15.85 2.00
N ILE A 465 -22.05 -15.79 2.88
CA ILE A 465 -20.80 -16.56 2.72
C ILE A 465 -21.09 -18.07 2.69
N GLU A 466 -21.96 -18.56 3.57
CA GLU A 466 -22.36 -19.96 3.62
C GLU A 466 -23.03 -20.41 2.33
N GLN A 467 -23.95 -19.60 1.79
CA GLN A 467 -24.63 -19.87 0.52
C GLN A 467 -23.69 -19.85 -0.67
N ALA A 468 -22.71 -18.95 -0.68
CA ALA A 468 -21.75 -18.82 -1.77
C ALA A 468 -20.69 -19.94 -1.81
N LEU A 469 -20.49 -20.64 -0.70
CA LEU A 469 -19.48 -21.70 -0.54
C LEU A 469 -20.09 -23.11 -0.43
N ALA A 470 -21.42 -23.21 -0.42
CA ALA A 470 -22.16 -24.48 -0.51
C ALA A 470 -22.17 -24.99 -1.96
#